data_AF-A0A0Q7N3T0-F1
#
_entry.id   AF-A0A0Q7N3T0-F1
#
_cell.length_a   1.000
_cell.length_b   1.000
_cell.length_c   1.000
_cell.angle_alpha   90.00
_cell.angle_beta   90.00
_cell.angle_gamma   90.00
#
_symmetry.space_group_name_H-M   'P 1'
#
loop_
_entity.id
_entity.type
_entity.pdbx_description
1 polymer ?
#
loop_
_entity_poly.entity_id
_entity_poly.type
_entity_poly.pdbx_seq_one_letter_code
_entity_poly.pdbx_strand_id
1 'polypeptide(L)'
;MVHQGGVGEAWQIGSSAVAVRPAEFARIDDACAEFLRVIARIRVLAVEVGDQTQWGLGERHARLISGSALVARLRSVAAAKENSIVAVSDAHSRVVGDIRRSFREARDLMVVADEEWAYRLRSAETYAGQQISTEPV
;
A
#
# COMPACT_ATOMS: atom_id res chain seq x y z
N MET A 1 6.52 49.29 -8.30
CA MET A 1 5.99 48.35 -7.28
C MET A 1 6.70 47.02 -7.54
N VAL A 2 7.45 46.56 -6.55
CA VAL A 2 8.60 45.66 -6.65
C VAL A 2 8.20 44.18 -6.75
N HIS A 3 9.02 43.41 -7.46
CA HIS A 3 9.05 41.96 -7.65
C HIS A 3 8.93 41.11 -6.36
N GLN A 4 8.46 39.86 -6.52
CA GLN A 4 8.96 38.54 -6.03
C GLN A 4 7.74 37.60 -5.91
N GLY A 5 7.68 36.37 -6.43
CA GLY A 5 8.68 35.32 -6.47
C GLY A 5 8.36 34.30 -5.37
N GLY A 6 7.84 33.12 -5.72
CA GLY A 6 7.80 31.96 -4.82
C GLY A 6 6.46 31.25 -4.67
N VAL A 7 6.21 30.25 -5.52
CA VAL A 7 5.42 29.08 -5.11
C VAL A 7 6.40 27.92 -5.01
N GLY A 8 7.18 27.92 -3.94
CA GLY A 8 7.77 26.69 -3.44
C GLY A 8 6.67 25.98 -2.65
N GLU A 9 6.15 24.88 -3.19
CA GLU A 9 5.24 23.98 -2.48
C GLU A 9 5.94 23.45 -1.23
N ALA A 10 5.75 24.14 -0.12
CA ALA A 10 5.83 23.53 1.18
C ALA A 10 4.62 22.58 1.26
N TRP A 11 4.85 21.29 1.05
CA TRP A 11 3.96 20.27 1.57
C TRP A 11 3.91 20.46 3.08
N GLN A 12 2.95 21.26 3.54
CA GLN A 12 2.48 21.23 4.92
C GLN A 12 2.13 19.76 5.15
N ILE A 13 2.97 19.06 5.91
CA ILE A 13 2.64 17.75 6.46
C ILE A 13 1.49 18.03 7.42
N GLY A 14 0.30 18.07 6.83
CA GLY A 14 -0.92 18.46 7.50
C GLY A 14 -1.16 17.47 8.62
N SER A 15 -1.27 18.01 9.83
CA SER A 15 -1.99 17.41 10.95
C SER A 15 -3.48 17.25 10.57
N SER A 16 -3.76 16.49 9.51
CA SER A 16 -5.06 15.90 9.29
C SER A 16 -5.09 14.67 10.18
N ALA A 17 -5.56 14.83 11.41
CA ALA A 17 -5.90 13.69 12.24
C ALA A 17 -7.05 12.96 11.54
N VAL A 18 -6.72 11.94 10.74
CA VAL A 18 -7.73 11.12 10.08
C VAL A 18 -8.36 10.25 11.15
N ALA A 19 -9.60 10.58 11.53
CA ALA A 19 -10.42 9.73 12.38
C ALA A 19 -10.86 8.50 11.57
N VAL A 20 -10.05 7.44 11.60
CA VAL A 20 -10.36 6.17 10.92
C VAL A 20 -11.11 5.25 11.89
N ARG A 21 -12.29 4.77 11.49
CA ARG A 21 -13.04 3.79 12.29
C ARG A 21 -12.36 2.41 12.23
N PRO A 22 -12.48 1.55 13.25
CA PRO A 22 -11.91 0.20 13.21
C PRO A 22 -12.30 -0.61 11.96
N ALA A 23 -13.56 -0.49 11.52
CA ALA A 23 -14.05 -1.13 10.31
C ALA A 23 -13.37 -0.62 9.02
N GLU A 24 -12.92 0.64 9.00
CA GLU A 24 -12.17 1.21 7.87
C GLU A 24 -10.74 0.69 7.83
N PHE A 25 -10.07 0.53 8.98
CA PHE A 25 -8.76 -0.13 9.04
C PHE A 25 -8.80 -1.54 8.47
N ALA A 26 -9.79 -2.34 8.86
CA ALA A 26 -9.97 -3.70 8.35
C ALA A 26 -10.16 -3.71 6.83
N ARG A 27 -11.05 -2.84 6.31
CA ARG A 27 -11.28 -2.72 4.86
C ARG A 27 -10.02 -2.31 4.09
N ILE A 28 -9.21 -1.40 4.64
CA ILE A 28 -7.97 -0.98 4.01
C ILE A 28 -6.94 -2.12 4.00
N ASP A 29 -6.77 -2.86 5.10
CA ASP A 29 -5.87 -4.03 5.12
C ASP A 29 -6.29 -5.09 4.11
N ASP A 30 -7.59 -5.39 4.04
CA ASP A 30 -8.16 -6.35 3.11
C ASP A 30 -7.97 -5.90 1.65
N ALA A 31 -8.22 -4.63 1.35
CA ALA A 31 -8.00 -4.07 0.02
C ALA A 31 -6.53 -4.12 -0.39
N CYS A 32 -5.61 -3.79 0.52
CA CYS A 32 -4.17 -3.93 0.26
C CYS A 32 -3.79 -5.40 0.02
N ALA A 33 -4.33 -6.33 0.83
CA ALA A 33 -4.07 -7.75 0.67
C ALA A 33 -4.59 -8.30 -0.67
N GLU A 34 -5.78 -7.89 -1.09
CA GLU A 34 -6.34 -8.23 -2.40
C GLU A 34 -5.48 -7.68 -3.53
N PHE A 35 -5.12 -6.40 -3.46
CA PHE A 35 -4.31 -5.75 -4.49
C PHE A 35 -2.95 -6.43 -4.67
N LEU A 36 -2.29 -6.81 -3.57
CA LEU A 36 -1.03 -7.56 -3.61
C LEU A 36 -1.20 -8.94 -4.27
N ARG A 37 -2.32 -9.64 -4.02
CA ARG A 37 -2.62 -10.92 -4.67
C ARG A 37 -2.85 -10.75 -6.17
N VAL A 38 -3.58 -9.71 -6.58
CA VAL A 38 -3.80 -9.36 -7.99
C VAL A 38 -2.48 -9.07 -8.69
N ILE A 39 -1.61 -8.24 -8.09
CA ILE A 39 -0.30 -7.94 -8.68
C ILE A 39 0.56 -9.19 -8.81
N ALA A 40 0.61 -10.05 -7.79
CA ALA A 40 1.37 -11.29 -7.86
C ALA A 40 0.92 -12.14 -9.05
N ARG A 41 -0.40 -12.25 -9.29
CA ARG A 41 -0.96 -12.96 -10.44
C ARG A 41 -0.58 -12.31 -11.77
N ILE A 42 -0.65 -10.98 -11.87
CA ILE A 42 -0.25 -10.24 -13.08
C ILE A 42 1.23 -10.50 -13.41
N ARG A 43 2.12 -10.52 -12.40
CA ARG A 43 3.55 -10.81 -12.61
C ARG A 43 3.77 -12.21 -13.17
N VAL A 44 3.11 -13.22 -12.59
CA VAL A 44 3.20 -14.60 -13.07
C VAL A 44 2.75 -14.70 -14.53
N LEU A 45 1.58 -14.14 -14.85
CA LEU A 45 1.07 -14.13 -16.22
C LEU A 45 1.98 -13.38 -17.19
N ALA A 46 2.57 -12.26 -16.77
CA ALA A 46 3.51 -11.52 -17.60
C ALA A 46 4.73 -12.36 -17.94
N VAL A 47 5.29 -13.08 -16.97
CA VAL A 47 6.41 -14.01 -17.19
C VAL A 47 6.00 -15.16 -18.10
N GLU A 48 4.87 -15.81 -17.85
CA GLU A 48 4.35 -16.90 -18.68
C GLU A 48 4.18 -16.48 -20.15
N VAL A 49 3.59 -15.29 -20.38
CA VAL A 49 3.45 -14.72 -21.73
C VAL A 49 4.81 -14.40 -22.32
N GLY A 50 5.70 -13.77 -21.55
CA GLY A 50 7.05 -13.42 -21.96
C GLY A 50 7.92 -14.61 -22.33
N ASP A 51 7.72 -15.77 -21.69
CA ASP A 51 8.52 -16.98 -21.85
C ASP A 51 8.02 -17.91 -22.95
N GLN A 52 6.82 -17.67 -23.52
CA GLN A 52 6.27 -18.45 -24.63
C GLN A 52 7.31 -18.71 -25.71
N THR A 53 7.60 -19.98 -26.04
CA THR A 53 8.65 -20.33 -27.01
C THR A 53 8.34 -19.78 -28.42
N GLN A 54 7.06 -19.76 -28.78
CA GLN A 54 6.56 -19.24 -30.05
C GLN A 54 5.30 -18.42 -29.82
N TRP A 55 5.18 -17.34 -30.59
CA TRP A 55 4.08 -16.39 -30.55
C TRP A 55 3.21 -16.49 -31.82
N GLY A 56 3.71 -17.14 -32.87
CA GLY A 56 2.96 -17.32 -34.12
C GLY A 56 2.83 -16.05 -34.96
N LEU A 57 3.74 -15.09 -34.76
CA LEU A 57 3.76 -13.78 -35.43
C LEU A 57 4.74 -13.74 -36.61
N GLY A 58 5.22 -14.91 -37.05
CA GLY A 58 6.21 -15.03 -38.11
C GLY A 58 7.65 -14.91 -37.63
N GLU A 59 7.89 -14.95 -36.32
CA GLU A 59 9.20 -14.74 -35.68
C GLU A 59 10.29 -15.75 -36.07
N ARG A 60 9.91 -16.89 -36.66
CA ARG A 60 10.82 -17.93 -37.19
C ARG A 60 11.03 -17.84 -38.71
N HIS A 61 10.33 -16.95 -39.40
CA HIS A 61 10.44 -16.78 -40.83
C HIS A 61 11.44 -15.67 -41.16
N ALA A 62 12.61 -16.03 -41.71
CA ALA A 62 13.68 -15.08 -42.01
C ALA A 62 13.27 -13.92 -42.94
N ARG A 63 12.22 -14.12 -43.76
CA ARG A 63 11.65 -13.08 -44.64
C ARG A 63 10.71 -12.11 -43.93
N LEU A 64 10.27 -12.42 -42.70
CA LEU A 64 9.33 -11.62 -41.90
C LEU A 64 10.07 -10.96 -40.72
N ILE A 65 10.94 -10.00 -41.04
CA ILE A 65 11.80 -9.31 -40.06
C ILE A 65 10.99 -8.60 -38.96
N SER A 66 9.77 -8.14 -39.28
CA SER A 66 8.88 -7.49 -38.32
C SER A 66 8.38 -8.43 -37.21
N GLY A 67 8.23 -9.73 -37.50
CA GLY A 67 7.74 -10.72 -36.54
C GLY A 67 8.71 -10.91 -35.37
N SER A 68 10.01 -11.05 -35.65
CA SER A 68 11.03 -11.20 -34.61
C SER A 68 11.19 -9.90 -33.80
N ALA A 69 11.15 -8.73 -34.44
CA ALA A 69 11.20 -7.44 -33.76
C ALA A 69 10.01 -7.23 -32.81
N LEU A 70 8.80 -7.58 -33.24
CA LEU A 70 7.59 -7.47 -32.42
C LEU A 70 7.66 -8.41 -31.20
N VAL A 71 8.02 -9.67 -31.40
CA VAL A 71 8.19 -10.63 -30.29
C VAL A 71 9.25 -10.16 -29.31
N ALA A 72 10.40 -9.68 -29.78
CA ALA A 72 11.44 -9.13 -28.91
C ALA A 72 10.93 -7.95 -28.06
N ARG A 73 10.12 -7.06 -28.66
CA ARG A 73 9.50 -5.94 -27.93
C ARG A 73 8.50 -6.43 -26.89
N LEU A 74 7.65 -7.40 -27.22
CA LEU A 74 6.64 -7.92 -26.29
C LEU A 74 7.27 -8.64 -25.10
N ARG A 75 8.29 -9.48 -25.33
CA ARG A 75 9.09 -10.10 -24.25
C ARG A 75 9.75 -9.04 -23.36
N SER A 76 10.25 -7.97 -23.98
CA SER A 76 10.86 -6.87 -23.25
C SER A 76 9.87 -6.13 -22.34
N VAL A 77 8.61 -5.97 -22.77
CA VAL A 77 7.55 -5.35 -21.95
C VAL A 77 7.07 -6.29 -20.85
N ALA A 78 7.05 -7.60 -21.11
CA ALA A 78 6.66 -8.60 -20.12
C ALA A 78 7.58 -8.59 -18.89
N ALA A 79 8.89 -8.78 -19.07
CA ALA A 79 9.78 -9.02 -17.93
C ALA A 79 11.20 -8.42 -18.03
N ALA A 80 11.65 -7.93 -19.19
CA ALA A 80 13.10 -7.71 -19.41
C ALA A 80 13.60 -6.25 -19.25
N LYS A 81 12.76 -5.27 -18.91
CA LYS A 81 13.13 -3.85 -18.78
C LYS A 81 12.69 -3.21 -17.47
N GLU A 82 13.28 -2.07 -17.12
CA GLU A 82 12.88 -1.22 -15.97
C GLU A 82 11.41 -0.78 -16.03
N ASN A 83 10.85 -0.62 -17.22
CA ASN A 83 9.41 -0.34 -17.44
C ASN A 83 8.63 -1.58 -17.89
N SER A 84 9.10 -2.78 -17.51
CA SER A 84 8.33 -4.01 -17.72
C SER A 84 7.18 -4.11 -16.73
N ILE A 85 6.19 -4.94 -17.06
CA ILE A 85 5.07 -5.25 -16.17
C ILE A 85 5.59 -5.77 -14.83
N VAL A 86 6.62 -6.64 -14.84
CA VAL A 86 7.25 -7.16 -13.62
C VAL A 86 7.85 -6.04 -12.78
N ALA A 87 8.66 -5.15 -13.37
CA ALA A 87 9.33 -4.08 -12.65
C ALA A 87 8.35 -3.06 -12.07
N VAL A 88 7.35 -2.65 -12.85
CA VAL A 88 6.29 -1.73 -12.39
C VAL A 88 5.46 -2.38 -11.28
N SER A 89 5.13 -3.66 -11.43
CA SER A 89 4.40 -4.43 -10.42
C SER A 89 5.18 -4.56 -9.10
N ASP A 90 6.50 -4.71 -9.16
CA ASP A 90 7.36 -4.74 -7.98
C ASP A 90 7.36 -3.40 -7.25
N ALA A 91 7.47 -2.31 -8.00
CA ALA A 91 7.37 -0.97 -7.42
C ALA A 91 6.02 -0.76 -6.71
N HIS A 92 4.91 -1.15 -7.36
CA HIS A 92 3.58 -1.04 -6.76
C HIS A 92 3.41 -1.95 -5.54
N SER A 93 3.95 -3.17 -5.59
CA SER A 93 3.89 -4.11 -4.45
C SER A 93 4.61 -3.57 -3.22
N ARG A 94 5.76 -2.90 -3.41
CA ARG A 94 6.49 -2.24 -2.32
C ARG A 94 5.67 -1.12 -1.70
N VAL A 95 5.17 -0.20 -2.52
CA VAL A 95 4.36 0.95 -2.04
C VAL A 95 3.13 0.47 -1.28
N VAL A 96 2.37 -0.49 -1.83
CA VAL A 96 1.17 -1.01 -1.15
C VAL A 96 1.54 -1.80 0.11
N GLY A 97 2.65 -2.54 0.09
CA GLY A 97 3.16 -3.23 1.27
C GLY A 97 3.53 -2.27 2.39
N ASP A 98 4.16 -1.14 2.06
CA ASP A 98 4.53 -0.10 3.02
C ASP A 98 3.30 0.60 3.58
N ILE A 99 2.33 0.98 2.73
CA ILE A 99 1.03 1.52 3.18
C ILE A 99 0.36 0.57 4.17
N ARG A 100 0.24 -0.71 3.80
CA ARG A 100 -0.38 -1.73 4.65
C ARG A 100 0.32 -1.86 6.01
N ARG A 101 1.66 -1.82 6.01
CA ARG A 101 2.45 -1.87 7.24
C ARG A 101 2.19 -0.67 8.14
N SER A 102 2.26 0.54 7.59
CA SER A 102 1.98 1.77 8.34
C SER A 102 0.58 1.79 8.93
N PHE A 103 -0.43 1.31 8.19
CA PHE A 103 -1.80 1.19 8.70
C PHE A 103 -1.93 0.19 9.85
N ARG A 104 -1.19 -0.92 9.82
CA ARG A 104 -1.16 -1.90 10.92
C ARG A 104 -0.50 -1.32 12.17
N GLU A 105 0.64 -0.66 12.00
CA GLU A 105 1.34 0.02 13.09
C GLU A 105 0.45 1.09 13.74
N ALA A 106 -0.22 1.91 12.94
CA ALA A 106 -1.17 2.91 13.43
C ALA A 106 -2.34 2.27 14.20
N ARG A 107 -2.92 1.19 13.67
CA ARG A 107 -3.98 0.44 14.34
C ARG A 107 -3.50 -0.10 15.69
N ASP A 108 -2.34 -0.73 15.73
CA ASP A 108 -1.83 -1.37 16.95
C ASP A 108 -1.56 -0.31 18.04
N LEU A 109 -1.03 0.85 17.67
CA LEU A 109 -0.90 2.00 18.58
C LEU A 109 -2.24 2.49 19.11
N MET A 110 -3.27 2.58 18.25
CA MET A 110 -4.61 3.01 18.67
C MET A 110 -5.25 2.03 19.64
N VAL A 111 -5.08 0.72 19.44
CA VAL A 111 -5.59 -0.32 20.37
C VAL A 111 -4.94 -0.15 21.73
N VAL A 112 -3.61 -0.04 21.79
CA VAL A 112 -2.89 0.16 23.06
C VAL A 112 -3.36 1.43 23.77
N ALA A 113 -3.51 2.54 23.03
CA ALA A 113 -3.98 3.79 23.62
C ALA A 113 -5.41 3.71 24.18
N ASP A 114 -6.31 3.01 23.50
CA ASP A 114 -7.69 2.79 23.98
C ASP A 114 -7.74 1.92 25.23
N GLU A 115 -6.93 0.85 25.28
CA GLU A 115 -6.79 -0.02 26.44
C GLU A 115 -6.24 0.72 27.67
N GLU A 116 -5.19 1.52 27.48
CA GLU A 116 -4.62 2.36 28.52
C GLU A 116 -5.62 3.39 29.06
N TRP A 117 -6.35 4.05 28.15
CA TRP A 117 -7.39 5.01 28.54
C TRP A 117 -8.49 4.33 29.36
N ALA A 118 -8.99 3.19 28.89
CA ALA A 118 -10.04 2.44 29.58
C ALA A 118 -9.57 1.93 30.95
N TYR A 119 -8.30 1.51 31.07
CA TYR A 119 -7.69 1.15 32.36
C TYR A 119 -7.64 2.33 33.33
N ARG A 120 -7.20 3.50 32.86
CA ARG A 120 -7.14 4.72 33.69
C ARG A 120 -8.53 5.15 34.16
N LEU A 121 -9.54 5.05 33.30
CA LEU A 121 -10.92 5.37 33.65
C LEU A 121 -11.43 4.47 34.77
N ARG A 122 -11.33 3.14 34.61
CA ARG A 122 -11.76 2.18 35.65
C ARG A 122 -11.03 2.38 36.97
N SER A 123 -9.74 2.68 36.91
CA SER A 123 -8.92 2.97 38.10
C SER A 123 -9.46 4.20 38.82
N ALA A 124 -9.69 5.30 38.10
CA ALA A 124 -10.21 6.54 38.67
C ALA A 124 -11.62 6.38 39.27
N GLU A 125 -12.50 5.65 38.60
CA GLU A 125 -13.86 5.35 39.11
C GLU A 125 -13.81 4.52 40.40
N THR A 126 -12.91 3.54 40.47
CA THR A 126 -12.70 2.74 41.68
C THR A 126 -12.25 3.62 42.85
N TYR A 127 -11.27 4.51 42.62
CA TYR A 127 -10.82 5.46 43.64
C TYR A 127 -11.94 6.42 44.09
N ALA A 128 -12.72 6.95 43.14
CA ALA A 128 -13.83 7.85 43.45
C ALA A 128 -14.91 7.16 44.32
N GLY A 129 -15.28 5.92 43.98
CA GLY A 129 -16.22 5.14 44.79
C GLY A 129 -15.72 4.85 46.21
N GLN A 130 -14.41 4.67 46.37
CA GLN A 130 -13.79 4.45 47.67
C GLN A 130 -13.77 5.71 48.53
N GLN A 131 -13.52 6.89 47.96
CA GLN A 131 -13.56 8.16 48.70
C GLN A 131 -14.96 8.47 49.25
N ILE A 132 -16.01 8.21 48.48
CA ILE A 132 -17.42 8.41 48.91
C ILE A 132 -17.79 7.51 50.11
N SER A 133 -17.14 6.36 50.25
CA SER A 133 -17.41 5.42 51.36
C SER A 133 -16.66 5.77 52.67
N THR A 134 -15.77 6.77 52.65
CA THR A 134 -14.90 7.13 53.79
C THR A 134 -15.25 8.46 54.47
N GLU A 135 -16.21 9.24 53.97
CA GLU A 135 -16.69 10.43 54.69
C GLU A 135 -17.73 10.02 55.77
N PRO A 136 -17.47 10.28 57.07
CA PRO A 136 -18.46 10.07 58.11
C PRO A 136 -19.51 11.18 58.09
N VAL A 137 -20.78 10.79 58.27
CA VAL A 137 -21.96 11.67 58.47
C VAL A 137 -21.88 12.41 59.80
#